data_AF-A0A1X7HPK6-F1
#
_entry.id   AF-A0A1X7HPK6-F1
#
_cell.length_a   1.000
_cell.length_b   1.000
_cell.length_c   1.000
_cell.angle_alpha   90.00
_cell.angle_beta   90.00
_cell.angle_gamma   90.00
#
_symmetry.space_group_name_H-M   'P 1'
#
loop_
_entity.id
_entity.type
_entity.pdbx_description
1 polymer ?
#
loop_
_entity_poly.entity_id
_entity_poly.type
_entity_poly.pdbx_seq_one_letter_code
_entity_poly.pdbx_strand_id
1 'polypeptide(L)' 'MSVFPILLGLAVIAVGLIANKNPELWLFRRIDDDFERSDVQLSFTRYGGVVCSIMGVVIIMFGMLF' A
#
# COMPACT_ATOMS: atom_id res chain seq x y z
N MET A 1 20.55 7.82 10.94
CA MET A 1 19.22 7.87 11.59
C MET A 1 18.45 9.06 11.03
N SER A 2 17.81 8.85 9.89
CA SER A 2 17.09 9.88 9.16
C SER A 2 15.60 9.76 9.42
N VAL A 3 14.95 10.82 9.92
CA VAL A 3 13.52 10.80 10.30
C VAL A 3 12.60 10.74 9.07
N PHE A 4 13.01 11.35 7.97
CA PHE A 4 12.25 11.39 6.72
C PHE A 4 11.88 10.01 6.14
N PRO A 5 12.82 9.07 5.90
CA PRO A 5 12.49 7.73 5.39
C PRO A 5 11.63 6.93 6.36
N ILE A 6 11.75 7.13 7.68
CA ILE A 6 10.89 6.47 8.67
C ILE A 6 9.43 6.92 8.50
N LEU A 7 9.19 8.23 8.37
CA LEU A 7 7.86 8.77 8.13
C LEU A 7 7.28 8.32 6.79
N LEU A 8 8.11 8.30 5.74
CA LEU A 8 7.71 7.85 4.41
C LEU A 8 7.35 6.36 4.41
N GLY A 9 8.15 5.51 5.07
CA GLY A 9 7.86 4.09 5.20
C GLY A 9 6.59 3.81 6.01
N LEU A 10 6.32 4.57 7.08
CA LEU A 10 5.05 4.50 7.81
C LEU A 10 3.85 4.86 6.93
N ALA A 11 3.96 5.91 6.11
CA ALA A 11 2.91 6.28 5.17
C ALA A 11 2.64 5.18 4.13
N VAL A 12 3.70 4.56 3.61
CA VAL A 12 3.60 3.45 2.65
C VAL A 12 2.95 2.20 3.29
N ILE A 13 3.29 1.88 4.54
CA ILE A 13 2.64 0.80 5.30
C ILE A 13 1.15 1.11 5.50
N ALA A 14 0.81 2.34 5.89
CA ALA A 14 -0.58 2.73 6.08
C ALA A 14 -1.39 2.57 4.79
N VAL A 15 -0.85 2.99 3.64
CA VAL A 15 -1.50 2.78 2.33
C VAL A 15 -1.67 1.29 2.03
N GLY A 16 -0.65 0.46 2.29
CA GLY A 16 -0.73 -0.99 2.10
C GLY A 16 -1.79 -1.67 2.97
N LEU A 17 -1.91 -1.25 4.23
CA LEU A 17 -2.96 -1.73 5.16
C LEU A 17 -4.35 -1.30 4.72
N ILE A 18 -4.50 -0.07 4.22
CA ILE A 18 -5.78 0.45 3.70
C ILE A 18 -6.18 -0.33 2.44
N ALA A 19 -5.23 -0.62 1.54
CA ALA A 19 -5.47 -1.45 0.35
C ALA A 19 -5.92 -2.88 0.70
N ASN A 20 -5.42 -3.44 1.80
CA ASN A 20 -5.79 -4.79 2.22
C ASN A 20 -7.15 -4.83 2.94
N LYS A 21 -7.41 -3.86 3.84
CA LYS A 21 -8.68 -3.79 4.60
C LYS A 21 -9.85 -3.33 3.75
N ASN A 22 -9.65 -2.33 2.91
CA ASN A 22 -10.68 -1.69 2.11
C ASN A 22 -10.18 -1.61 0.65
N PRO A 23 -10.04 -2.76 -0.05
CA PRO A 23 -9.55 -2.78 -1.43
C PRO A 23 -10.46 -2.02 -2.41
N GLU A 24 -11.69 -1.71 -1.99
CA GLU A 24 -12.75 -1.06 -2.78
C GLU A 24 -12.72 0.46 -2.70
N LEU A 25 -11.82 1.04 -1.91
CA LEU A 25 -11.64 2.48 -1.83
C LEU A 25 -11.37 3.08 -3.21
N TRP A 26 -11.97 4.25 -3.47
CA TRP A 26 -11.79 5.00 -4.72
C TRP A 26 -10.30 5.24 -5.05
N LEU A 27 -9.45 5.34 -4.03
CA LEU A 27 -8.00 5.51 -4.15
C LEU A 27 -7.31 4.38 -4.93
N PHE A 28 -7.90 3.19 -4.97
CA PHE A 28 -7.38 2.04 -5.72
C PHE A 28 -8.22 1.71 -6.96
N ARG A 29 -9.31 2.43 -7.21
CA ARG A 29 -10.24 2.19 -8.31
C ARG A 29 -9.70 2.87 -9.58
N ARG A 30 -9.67 2.15 -10.71
CA ARG A 30 -9.35 2.76 -12.00
C ARG A 30 -10.53 3.60 -12.46
N ILE A 31 -10.25 4.69 -13.18
CA ILE A 31 -11.25 5.67 -13.64
C ILE A 31 -12.35 5.02 -14.52
N ASP A 32 -12.06 3.89 -15.17
CA ASP A 32 -13.01 3.13 -16.00
C ASP A 32 -13.71 1.93 -15.30
N ASP A 33 -13.42 1.66 -14.02
CA ASP A 33 -14.08 0.58 -13.25
C ASP A 33 -15.43 1.08 -12.68
N ASP A 34 -16.37 1.48 -13.54
CA ASP A 34 -17.79 1.68 -13.17
C ASP A 34 -18.58 0.35 -13.15
N PHE A 35 -17.94 -0.75 -13.56
CA PHE A 35 -18.46 -2.11 -13.43
C PHE A 35 -18.03 -2.75 -12.12
N GLU A 36 -18.88 -3.63 -11.59
CA GLU A 36 -18.64 -4.41 -10.38
C GLU A 36 -17.28 -5.11 -10.46
N ARG A 37 -16.44 -4.84 -9.46
CA ARG A 37 -15.03 -5.20 -9.48
C ARG A 37 -14.89 -6.71 -9.41
N SER A 38 -14.20 -7.32 -10.37
CA SER A 38 -14.03 -8.78 -10.34
C SER A 38 -13.20 -9.21 -9.13
N ASP A 39 -13.48 -10.39 -8.58
CA ASP A 39 -12.72 -10.98 -7.47
C ASP A 39 -11.20 -11.00 -7.71
N VAL A 40 -10.79 -11.09 -8.99
CA VAL A 40 -9.39 -11.04 -9.42
C VAL A 40 -8.77 -9.67 -9.18
N GLN A 41 -9.46 -8.59 -9.54
CA GLN A 41 -9.00 -7.21 -9.31
C GLN A 41 -8.94 -6.87 -7.80
N LEU A 42 -9.92 -7.39 -7.03
CA LEU A 42 -9.93 -7.24 -5.57
C LEU A 42 -8.72 -7.94 -4.94
N SER A 43 -8.45 -9.17 -5.37
CA SER A 43 -7.30 -9.97 -4.92
C SER A 43 -5.97 -9.34 -5.32
N PHE A 44 -5.88 -8.76 -6.51
CA PHE A 44 -4.69 -8.04 -6.97
C PHE A 44 -4.42 -6.79 -6.12
N THR A 45 -5.47 -6.05 -5.73
CA THR A 45 -5.36 -4.89 -4.85
C THR A 45 -4.86 -5.29 -3.46
N ARG A 46 -5.38 -6.39 -2.90
CA ARG A 46 -4.89 -6.93 -1.61
C ARG A 46 -3.43 -7.37 -1.69
N TYR A 47 -3.03 -8.06 -2.76
CA TYR A 47 -1.64 -8.46 -3.00
C TYR A 47 -0.71 -7.24 -3.11
N GLY A 48 -1.11 -6.22 -3.87
CA GLY A 48 -0.40 -4.94 -3.95
C GLY A 48 -0.27 -4.25 -2.60
N GLY A 49 -1.30 -4.33 -1.75
CA GLY A 49 -1.28 -3.82 -0.38
C GLY A 49 -0.24 -4.52 0.52
N VAL A 50 -0.12 -5.85 0.41
CA VAL A 50 0.91 -6.62 1.12
C VAL A 50 2.31 -6.22 0.65
N VAL A 51 2.53 -6.14 -0.67
CA VAL A 51 3.82 -5.73 -1.24
C VAL A 51 4.19 -4.30 -0.82
N CYS A 52 3.23 -3.36 -0.85
CA CYS A 52 3.45 -2.00 -0.35
C CYS A 52 3.85 -2.00 1.13
N SER A 53 3.16 -2.79 1.96
CA SER A 53 3.49 -2.88 3.39
C SER A 53 4.93 -3.37 3.61
N ILE A 54 5.36 -4.39 2.85
CA ILE A 54 6.74 -4.91 2.91
C ILE A 54 7.75 -3.83 2.47
N MET A 55 7.47 -3.11 1.39
CA MET A 55 8.35 -2.02 0.92
C MET A 55 8.47 -0.90 1.95
N GLY A 56 7.39 -0.54 2.63
CA GLY A 56 7.44 0.46 3.70
C GLY A 56 8.33 0.03 4.86
N VAL A 57 8.34 -1.25 5.24
CA VAL A 57 9.27 -1.79 6.25
C VAL A 57 10.72 -1.66 5.77
N VAL A 58 11.02 -2.00 4.51
CA VAL A 58 12.36 -1.85 3.93
C VAL A 58 12.83 -0.40 3.97
N ILE A 59 11.96 0.55 3.63
CA ILE A 59 12.28 1.99 3.67
C ILE A 59 12.60 2.45 5.10
N ILE A 60 11.84 1.98 6.10
CA ILE A 60 12.14 2.26 7.52
C ILE A 60 13.52 1.70 7.88
N MET A 61 13.84 0.46 7.49
CA MET A 61 15.15 -0.15 7.74
C MET A 61 16.29 0.68 7.15
N PHE A 62 16.15 1.17 5.91
CA PHE A 62 17.13 2.08 5.31
C PHE A 62 17.27 3.38 6.11
N GLY A 63 16.16 3.96 6.58
CA GLY A 63 16.17 5.17 7.39
C GLY A 63 16.83 5.04 8.77
N MET A 64 16.82 3.83 9.34
CA MET A 64 17.53 3.54 10.58
C MET A 64 19.03 3.29 10.33
N LEU A 65 19.38 2.69 9.20
CA LEU A 65 20.75 2.27 8.87
C LEU A 65 21.63 3.41 8.36
N PHE A 66 21.03 4.43 7.73
CA PHE A 66 21.69 5.64 7.22
C PHE A 66 21.22 6.90 7.98
#